data_AF-A0A550GV20-F1
#
_entry.id   AF-A0A550GV20-F1
#
_cell.length_a   1.000
_cell.length_b   1.000
_cell.length_c   1.000
_cell.angle_alpha   90.00
_cell.angle_beta   90.00
_cell.angle_gamma   90.00
#
_symmetry.space_group_name_H-M   'P 1'
#
loop_
_entity.id
_entity.type
_entity.pdbx_description
1 polymer ?
#
loop_
_entity_poly.entity_id
_entity_poly.type
_entity_poly.pdbx_seq_one_letter_code
_entity_poly.pdbx_strand_id
1 'polypeptide(L)'
;MDSTITASIKKALLLVSIFFLFYTIYHAINTTLFLYSFIPSFGQLPESFQLPDSFTSSSFPWTLVLIQEFAGSTGIYLRVFGGIFAVSSTYLFNKNDSRYLGRLSNAVLFESLYFGLFIPSGINHIILSFSEFTFAGFNLYTGASFLLQGLILFPVLLLFSQKIKANNHISTLKWIGIAAPLYVFTMWIKHSFFWVFALSQFGSQSSSLFEIIGAINSLLTLLIASLVSLFACLPIIQKRNKINLRLVGIALILVGAYFVIYLIVMFWVPVYLSFFGLTEFWMISLLIPGLVTFLKIKE
;
A
#
# COMPACT_ATOMS: atom_id res chain seq x y z
N MET A 1 -10.26 5.85 28.96
CA MET A 1 -8.99 6.30 28.37
C MET A 1 -8.82 7.75 28.75
N ASP A 2 -7.67 8.15 29.29
CA ASP A 2 -7.45 9.54 29.71
C ASP A 2 -7.63 10.51 28.52
N SER A 3 -8.25 11.65 28.81
CA SER A 3 -8.49 12.76 27.88
C SER A 3 -7.20 13.23 27.20
N THR A 4 -6.07 13.22 27.92
CA THR A 4 -4.76 13.64 27.39
C THR A 4 -4.22 12.64 26.36
N ILE A 5 -4.37 11.34 26.62
CA ILE A 5 -3.98 10.25 25.72
C ILE A 5 -4.79 10.35 24.42
N THR A 6 -6.10 10.54 24.57
CA THR A 6 -7.02 10.70 23.44
C THR A 6 -6.64 11.89 22.57
N ALA A 7 -6.27 13.02 23.18
CA ALA A 7 -5.82 14.21 22.45
C ALA A 7 -4.50 14.00 21.69
N SER A 8 -3.53 13.27 22.27
CA SER A 8 -2.28 12.95 21.58
C SER A 8 -2.47 12.01 20.39
N ILE A 9 -3.29 10.97 20.52
CA ILE A 9 -3.61 10.05 19.41
C ILE A 9 -4.27 10.81 18.26
N LYS A 10 -5.24 11.67 18.60
CA LYS A 10 -5.93 12.57 17.67
C LYS A 10 -4.97 13.44 16.84
N LYS A 11 -4.01 14.09 17.49
CA LYS A 11 -2.97 14.89 16.81
C LYS A 11 -2.06 14.02 15.93
N ALA A 12 -1.65 12.85 16.42
CA ALA A 12 -0.81 11.93 15.67
C ALA A 12 -1.51 11.43 14.40
N LEU A 13 -2.80 11.07 14.47
CA LEU A 13 -3.59 10.65 13.31
C LEU A 13 -3.74 11.77 12.27
N LEU A 14 -3.94 13.02 12.70
CA LEU A 14 -3.97 14.16 11.80
C LEU A 14 -2.65 14.31 11.05
N LEU A 15 -1.53 14.23 11.76
CA LEU A 15 -0.20 14.33 11.17
C LEU A 15 0.04 13.22 10.12
N VAL A 16 -0.32 11.97 10.43
CA VAL A 16 -0.25 10.85 9.48
C VAL A 16 -1.09 11.12 8.24
N SER A 17 -2.32 11.60 8.40
CA SER A 17 -3.19 11.90 7.25
C SER A 17 -2.64 13.03 6.37
N ILE A 18 -1.96 14.02 6.96
CA ILE A 18 -1.29 15.10 6.22
C ILE A 18 -0.10 14.54 5.43
N PHE A 19 0.74 13.72 6.04
CA PHE A 19 1.84 13.04 5.34
C PHE A 19 1.33 12.16 4.20
N PHE A 20 0.25 11.43 4.43
CA PHE A 20 -0.40 10.64 3.39
C PHE A 20 -0.90 11.51 2.23
N LEU A 21 -1.53 12.65 2.51
CA LEU A 21 -1.97 13.59 1.46
C LEU A 21 -0.79 14.18 0.68
N PHE A 22 0.29 14.59 1.34
CA PHE A 22 1.48 15.09 0.63
C PHE A 22 2.10 14.02 -0.25
N TYR A 23 2.17 12.77 0.24
CA TYR A 23 2.63 11.64 -0.55
C TYR A 23 1.75 11.41 -1.79
N THR A 24 0.42 11.40 -1.65
CA THR A 24 -0.46 11.18 -2.82
C THR A 24 -0.41 12.32 -3.82
N ILE A 25 -0.26 13.57 -3.37
CA ILE A 25 -0.04 14.73 -4.25
C ILE A 25 1.28 14.59 -5.02
N TYR A 26 2.37 14.21 -4.34
CA TYR A 26 3.66 13.98 -4.99
C TYR A 26 3.55 12.92 -6.10
N HIS A 27 2.87 11.80 -5.82
CA HIS A 27 2.64 10.77 -6.83
C HIS A 27 1.77 11.28 -7.99
N ALA A 28 0.72 12.07 -7.72
CA ALA A 28 -0.12 12.64 -8.77
C ALA A 28 0.65 13.61 -9.69
N ILE A 29 1.57 14.42 -9.14
CA ILE A 29 2.45 15.28 -9.92
C ILE A 29 3.33 14.41 -10.84
N ASN A 30 3.99 13.38 -10.30
CA ASN A 30 4.83 12.48 -11.10
C ASN A 30 4.03 11.74 -12.17
N THR A 31 2.82 11.27 -11.86
CA THR A 31 1.91 10.65 -12.84
C THR A 31 1.51 11.64 -13.92
N THR A 32 1.26 12.91 -13.60
CA THR A 32 0.95 13.95 -14.59
C THR A 32 2.13 14.16 -15.54
N LEU A 33 3.34 14.27 -15.00
CA LEU A 33 4.57 14.42 -15.80
C LEU A 33 4.81 13.19 -16.69
N PHE A 34 4.61 11.99 -16.14
CA PHE A 34 4.66 10.74 -16.89
C PHE A 34 3.66 10.76 -18.05
N LEU A 35 2.37 11.01 -17.81
CA LEU A 35 1.35 11.03 -18.86
C LEU A 35 1.63 12.06 -19.95
N TYR A 36 2.15 13.23 -19.57
CA TYR A 36 2.57 14.27 -20.51
C TYR A 36 3.66 13.78 -21.47
N SER A 37 4.65 13.02 -20.96
CA SER A 37 5.71 12.40 -21.78
C SER A 37 5.29 11.11 -22.49
N PHE A 38 4.36 10.35 -21.92
CA PHE A 38 3.95 9.04 -22.39
C PHE A 38 3.12 9.14 -23.67
N ILE A 39 2.13 10.04 -23.72
CA ILE A 39 1.23 10.15 -24.89
C ILE A 39 1.99 10.47 -26.20
N PRO A 40 2.90 11.47 -26.23
CA PRO A 40 3.71 11.74 -27.43
C PRO A 40 4.64 10.58 -27.78
N SER A 41 5.27 9.96 -26.78
CA SER A 41 6.21 8.84 -26.99
C SER A 41 5.49 7.60 -27.52
N PHE A 42 4.26 7.35 -27.05
CA PHE A 42 3.42 6.25 -27.50
C PHE A 42 3.02 6.42 -28.98
N GLY A 43 2.74 7.65 -29.42
CA GLY A 43 2.47 7.95 -30.83
C GLY A 43 3.70 7.91 -31.74
N GLN A 44 4.91 7.85 -31.18
CA GLN A 44 6.19 7.81 -31.89
C GLN A 44 6.90 6.46 -31.78
N LEU A 45 6.28 5.46 -31.14
CA LEU A 45 6.87 4.13 -31.01
C LEU A 45 7.18 3.58 -32.41
N PRO A 46 8.46 3.35 -32.76
CA PRO A 46 8.82 2.86 -34.07
C PRO A 46 8.21 1.48 -34.28
N GLU A 47 7.86 1.15 -35.52
CA GLU A 47 7.40 -0.19 -35.93
C GLU A 47 8.36 -1.31 -35.47
N SER A 48 9.61 -0.99 -35.13
CA SER A 48 10.60 -1.92 -34.55
C SER A 48 10.32 -2.36 -33.11
N PHE A 49 9.33 -1.79 -32.41
CA PHE A 49 8.75 -2.34 -31.17
C PHE A 49 7.66 -3.38 -31.45
N GLN A 50 7.63 -3.93 -32.67
CA GLN A 50 6.94 -5.17 -32.98
C GLN A 50 7.37 -6.24 -31.97
N LEU A 51 6.41 -6.67 -31.15
CA LEU A 51 6.48 -7.93 -30.41
C LEU A 51 6.87 -9.08 -31.38
N PRO A 52 7.28 -10.26 -30.92
CA PRO A 52 7.50 -11.40 -31.82
C PRO A 52 6.28 -11.62 -32.74
N ASP A 53 6.49 -12.08 -33.99
CA ASP A 53 5.45 -12.20 -35.02
C ASP A 53 4.19 -12.99 -34.59
N SER A 54 4.27 -13.76 -33.51
CA SER A 54 3.12 -14.42 -32.86
C SER A 54 2.14 -13.48 -32.16
N PHE A 55 2.53 -12.22 -31.91
CA PHE A 55 1.74 -11.19 -31.24
C PHE A 55 1.51 -9.92 -32.10
N THR A 56 2.33 -9.69 -33.13
CA THR A 56 2.25 -8.50 -34.02
C THR A 56 0.95 -8.42 -34.81
N SER A 57 0.29 -9.55 -35.05
CA SER A 57 -1.02 -9.59 -35.69
C SER A 57 -2.19 -9.27 -34.75
N SER A 58 -1.95 -9.02 -33.45
CA SER A 58 -3.00 -8.80 -32.45
C SER A 58 -2.80 -7.48 -31.68
N SER A 59 -3.83 -6.63 -31.68
CA SER A 59 -3.90 -5.39 -30.87
C SER A 59 -3.99 -5.64 -29.36
N PHE A 60 -3.95 -6.90 -28.92
CA PHE A 60 -4.31 -7.31 -27.57
C PHE A 60 -3.29 -6.91 -26.49
N PRO A 61 -1.97 -7.20 -26.61
CA PRO A 61 -0.99 -6.77 -25.59
C PRO A 61 -0.95 -5.25 -25.41
N TRP A 62 -1.05 -4.50 -26.51
CA TRP A 62 -1.10 -3.04 -26.48
C TRP A 62 -2.35 -2.52 -25.77
N THR A 63 -3.49 -3.18 -25.98
CA THR A 63 -4.73 -2.85 -25.25
C THR A 63 -4.55 -3.07 -23.75
N LEU A 64 -3.91 -4.18 -23.34
CA LEU A 64 -3.65 -4.46 -21.92
C LEU A 64 -2.72 -3.42 -21.28
N VAL A 65 -1.65 -3.02 -21.98
CA VAL A 65 -0.77 -1.94 -21.52
C VAL A 65 -1.54 -0.64 -21.34
N LEU A 66 -2.35 -0.23 -22.32
CA LEU A 66 -3.15 1.00 -22.21
C LEU A 66 -4.15 0.94 -21.05
N ILE A 67 -4.83 -0.20 -20.85
CA ILE A 67 -5.74 -0.39 -19.73
C ILE A 67 -4.98 -0.30 -18.40
N GLN A 68 -3.81 -0.93 -18.29
CA GLN A 68 -2.95 -0.84 -17.11
C GLN A 68 -2.56 0.61 -16.81
N GLU A 69 -2.03 1.35 -17.80
CA GLU A 69 -1.55 2.71 -17.59
C GLU A 69 -2.69 3.67 -17.23
N PHE A 70 -3.86 3.49 -17.86
CA PHE A 70 -5.07 4.24 -17.50
C PHE A 70 -5.55 3.92 -16.09
N ALA A 71 -5.57 2.63 -15.71
CA ALA A 71 -5.97 2.20 -14.37
C ALA A 71 -5.00 2.72 -13.30
N GLY A 72 -3.69 2.57 -13.51
CA GLY A 72 -2.65 3.07 -12.60
C GLY A 72 -2.75 4.58 -12.42
N SER A 73 -2.86 5.32 -13.53
CA SER A 73 -2.99 6.78 -13.49
C SER A 73 -4.25 7.24 -12.77
N THR A 74 -5.41 6.65 -13.11
CA THR A 74 -6.69 6.95 -12.46
C THR A 74 -6.62 6.66 -10.96
N GLY A 75 -6.00 5.54 -10.58
CA GLY A 75 -5.83 5.13 -9.20
C GLY A 75 -5.10 6.17 -8.36
N ILE A 76 -4.02 6.78 -8.88
CA ILE A 76 -3.28 7.80 -8.16
C ILE A 76 -4.16 9.01 -7.83
N TYR A 77 -5.00 9.48 -8.76
CA TYR A 77 -5.93 10.58 -8.49
C TYR A 77 -7.04 10.20 -7.51
N LEU A 78 -7.58 8.98 -7.60
CA LEU A 78 -8.52 8.47 -6.58
C LEU A 78 -7.88 8.52 -5.19
N ARG A 79 -6.59 8.19 -5.09
CA ARG A 79 -5.85 8.23 -3.84
C ARG A 79 -5.66 9.64 -3.28
N VAL A 80 -5.49 10.65 -4.14
CA VAL A 80 -5.50 12.06 -3.72
C VAL A 80 -6.84 12.43 -3.09
N PHE A 81 -7.95 12.06 -3.72
CA PHE A 81 -9.28 12.26 -3.11
C PHE A 81 -9.38 11.54 -1.77
N GLY A 82 -8.91 10.29 -1.70
CA GLY A 82 -8.80 9.52 -0.46
C GLY A 82 -8.03 10.28 0.63
N GLY A 83 -6.88 10.86 0.30
CA GLY A 83 -6.07 11.69 1.20
C GLY A 83 -6.79 12.94 1.70
N ILE A 84 -7.50 13.66 0.82
CA ILE A 84 -8.31 14.84 1.19
C ILE A 84 -9.40 14.43 2.19
N PHE A 85 -10.10 13.33 1.93
CA PHE A 85 -11.12 12.81 2.84
C PHE A 85 -10.52 12.30 4.15
N ALA A 86 -9.32 11.72 4.13
CA ALA A 86 -8.60 11.27 5.33
C ALA A 86 -8.24 12.46 6.24
N VAL A 87 -7.66 13.53 5.70
CA VAL A 87 -7.35 14.75 6.45
C VAL A 87 -8.62 15.42 6.98
N SER A 88 -9.66 15.50 6.16
CA SER A 88 -10.96 16.03 6.59
C SER A 88 -11.55 15.21 7.75
N SER A 89 -11.49 13.88 7.65
CA SER A 89 -11.93 12.96 8.70
C SER A 89 -11.17 13.16 10.02
N THR A 90 -9.84 13.15 9.98
CA THR A 90 -9.01 13.30 11.18
C THR A 90 -9.16 14.69 11.81
N TYR A 91 -9.29 15.74 11.00
CA TYR A 91 -9.61 17.08 11.48
C TYR A 91 -10.95 17.15 12.22
N LEU A 92 -12.01 16.58 11.64
CA LEU A 92 -13.34 16.53 12.27
C LEU A 92 -13.33 15.66 13.53
N PHE A 93 -12.61 14.53 13.51
CA PHE A 93 -12.42 13.68 14.67
C PHE A 93 -11.74 14.44 15.83
N ASN A 94 -10.76 15.29 15.52
CA ASN A 94 -10.12 16.16 16.51
C ASN A 94 -11.09 17.18 17.12
N LYS A 95 -12.08 17.63 16.35
CA LYS A 95 -13.15 18.53 16.78
C LYS A 95 -14.35 17.82 17.42
N ASN A 96 -14.32 16.49 17.57
CA ASN A 96 -15.45 15.68 18.03
C ASN A 96 -16.71 15.83 17.15
N ASP A 97 -16.56 16.18 15.88
CA ASP A 97 -17.68 16.37 14.96
C ASP A 97 -18.11 15.04 14.36
N SER A 98 -19.36 14.63 14.62
CA SER A 98 -19.96 13.36 14.17
C SER A 98 -19.82 13.04 12.68
N ARG A 99 -19.58 14.05 11.82
CA ARG A 99 -19.38 13.89 10.37
C ARG A 99 -18.07 13.18 10.02
N TYR A 100 -17.14 13.00 10.97
CA TYR A 100 -15.85 12.35 10.72
C TYR A 100 -15.99 10.94 10.11
N LEU A 101 -16.99 10.15 10.56
CA LEU A 101 -17.22 8.80 10.02
C LEU A 101 -17.62 8.81 8.55
N GLY A 102 -18.44 9.78 8.13
CA GLY A 102 -18.80 9.93 6.71
C GLY A 102 -17.59 10.23 5.84
N ARG A 103 -16.68 11.09 6.31
CA ARG A 103 -15.41 11.38 5.62
C ARG A 103 -14.47 10.16 5.63
N LEU A 104 -14.38 9.42 6.74
CA LEU A 104 -13.62 8.18 6.82
C LEU A 104 -14.13 7.12 5.83
N SER A 105 -15.45 6.94 5.74
CA SER A 105 -16.06 6.02 4.79
C SER A 105 -15.65 6.34 3.34
N ASN A 106 -15.68 7.63 2.96
CA ASN A 106 -15.23 8.06 1.65
C ASN A 106 -13.72 7.84 1.45
N ALA A 107 -12.88 8.17 2.44
CA ALA A 107 -11.45 7.93 2.36
C ALA A 107 -11.14 6.44 2.08
N VAL A 108 -11.80 5.55 2.83
CA VAL A 108 -11.67 4.09 2.66
C VAL A 108 -12.23 3.62 1.31
N LEU A 109 -13.32 4.22 0.82
CA LEU A 109 -13.87 3.91 -0.52
C LEU A 109 -12.88 4.24 -1.63
N PHE A 110 -12.28 5.43 -1.59
CA PHE A 110 -11.30 5.83 -2.59
C PHE A 110 -10.04 4.98 -2.53
N GLU A 111 -9.56 4.64 -1.33
CA GLU A 111 -8.42 3.71 -1.17
C GLU A 111 -8.78 2.31 -1.69
N SER A 112 -10.01 1.83 -1.43
CA SER A 112 -10.51 0.57 -1.98
C SER A 112 -10.48 0.57 -3.51
N LEU A 113 -11.07 1.59 -4.14
CA LEU A 113 -11.09 1.71 -5.61
C LEU A 113 -9.68 1.79 -6.19
N TYR A 114 -8.76 2.50 -5.54
CA TYR A 114 -7.34 2.51 -5.89
C TYR A 114 -6.75 1.09 -5.94
N PHE A 115 -6.96 0.27 -4.91
CA PHE A 115 -6.50 -1.13 -4.92
C PHE A 115 -7.23 -1.98 -5.98
N GLY A 116 -8.51 -1.72 -6.25
CA GLY A 116 -9.24 -2.38 -7.34
C GLY A 116 -8.58 -2.16 -8.70
N LEU A 117 -8.00 -0.98 -8.93
CA LEU A 117 -7.28 -0.63 -10.15
C LEU A 117 -5.89 -1.27 -10.27
N PHE A 118 -5.44 -2.04 -9.27
CA PHE A 118 -4.23 -2.89 -9.41
C PHE A 118 -4.52 -4.18 -10.19
N ILE A 119 -5.79 -4.60 -10.29
CA ILE A 119 -6.15 -5.85 -10.96
C ILE A 119 -5.75 -5.82 -12.45
N PRO A 120 -6.05 -4.77 -13.23
CA PRO A 120 -5.60 -4.69 -14.62
C PRO A 120 -4.08 -4.75 -14.77
N SER A 121 -3.33 -4.03 -13.93
CA SER A 121 -1.87 -4.08 -13.92
C SER A 121 -1.35 -5.49 -13.59
N GLY A 122 -1.97 -6.15 -12.61
CA GLY A 122 -1.64 -7.52 -12.25
C GLY A 122 -1.83 -8.52 -13.40
N ILE A 123 -2.97 -8.42 -14.10
CA ILE A 123 -3.29 -9.27 -15.26
C ILE A 123 -2.31 -9.00 -16.41
N ASN A 124 -2.06 -7.74 -16.75
CA ASN A 124 -1.15 -7.38 -17.84
C ASN A 124 0.26 -7.95 -17.60
N HIS A 125 0.83 -7.70 -16.42
CA HIS A 125 2.15 -8.22 -16.07
C HIS A 125 2.20 -9.76 -16.06
N ILE A 126 1.16 -10.46 -15.57
CA ILE A 126 1.13 -11.93 -15.64
C ILE A 126 1.11 -12.42 -17.08
N ILE A 127 0.29 -11.81 -17.95
CA ILE A 127 0.21 -12.22 -19.37
C ILE A 127 1.56 -11.98 -20.07
N LEU A 128 2.17 -10.82 -19.86
CA LEU A 128 3.47 -10.48 -20.45
C LEU A 128 4.61 -11.39 -19.95
N SER A 129 4.47 -12.00 -18.77
CA SER A 129 5.46 -12.94 -18.25
C SER A 129 5.59 -14.21 -19.10
N PHE A 130 4.54 -14.59 -19.83
CA PHE A 130 4.55 -15.75 -20.73
C PHE A 130 5.11 -15.42 -22.12
N SER A 131 5.16 -14.15 -22.51
CA SER A 131 5.62 -13.72 -23.83
C SER A 131 7.07 -13.22 -23.83
N GLU A 132 7.55 -12.62 -22.74
CA GLU A 132 8.88 -12.00 -22.67
C GLU A 132 9.85 -12.83 -21.83
N PHE A 133 10.56 -13.77 -22.46
CA PHE A 133 11.45 -14.70 -21.75
C PHE A 133 12.53 -14.00 -20.89
N THR A 134 13.02 -12.84 -21.32
CA THR A 134 14.06 -12.07 -20.61
C THR A 134 13.55 -11.36 -19.35
N PHE A 135 12.26 -11.02 -19.28
CA PHE A 135 11.65 -10.31 -18.16
C PHE A 135 10.54 -11.11 -17.46
N ALA A 136 10.38 -12.39 -17.80
CA ALA A 136 9.32 -13.26 -17.31
C ALA A 136 9.22 -13.25 -15.77
N GLY A 137 10.35 -13.35 -15.06
CA GLY A 137 10.38 -13.30 -13.59
C GLY A 137 9.87 -11.97 -13.02
N PHE A 138 10.33 -10.84 -13.56
CA PHE A 138 9.89 -9.51 -13.13
C PHE A 138 8.38 -9.35 -13.29
N ASN A 139 7.89 -9.66 -14.49
CA ASN A 139 6.50 -9.52 -14.87
C ASN A 139 5.62 -10.45 -14.02
N LEU A 140 6.06 -11.68 -13.75
CA LEU A 140 5.31 -12.60 -12.90
C LEU A 140 5.19 -12.10 -11.45
N TYR A 141 6.29 -11.69 -10.82
CA TYR A 141 6.27 -11.27 -9.41
C TYR A 141 5.57 -9.92 -9.20
N THR A 142 5.79 -8.96 -10.11
CA THR A 142 5.09 -7.67 -10.09
C THR A 142 3.59 -7.87 -10.34
N GLY A 143 3.24 -8.70 -11.32
CA GLY A 143 1.85 -9.02 -11.64
C GLY A 143 1.12 -9.72 -10.49
N ALA A 144 1.75 -10.75 -9.89
CA ALA A 144 1.21 -11.45 -8.73
C ALA A 144 1.05 -10.51 -7.52
N SER A 145 2.03 -9.63 -7.28
CA SER A 145 1.99 -8.62 -6.21
C SER A 145 0.79 -7.68 -6.36
N PHE A 146 0.57 -7.09 -7.53
CA PHE A 146 -0.56 -6.18 -7.77
C PHE A 146 -1.89 -6.91 -7.74
N LEU A 147 -1.98 -8.09 -8.36
CA LEU A 147 -3.21 -8.86 -8.39
C LEU A 147 -3.64 -9.28 -6.98
N LEU A 148 -2.73 -9.80 -6.16
CA LEU A 148 -3.05 -10.20 -4.78
C LEU A 148 -3.44 -9.00 -3.90
N GLN A 149 -2.75 -7.87 -4.04
CA GLN A 149 -3.14 -6.65 -3.33
C GLN A 149 -4.56 -6.20 -3.72
N GLY A 150 -4.87 -6.18 -5.02
CA GLY A 150 -6.20 -5.83 -5.51
C GLY A 150 -7.27 -6.79 -5.01
N LEU A 151 -7.07 -8.10 -5.20
CA LEU A 151 -8.03 -9.13 -4.79
C LEU A 151 -8.29 -9.18 -3.28
N ILE A 152 -7.29 -8.88 -2.45
CA ILE A 152 -7.43 -8.89 -0.99
C ILE A 152 -8.00 -7.56 -0.48
N LEU A 153 -7.42 -6.42 -0.86
CA LEU A 153 -7.76 -5.13 -0.26
C LEU A 153 -9.01 -4.49 -0.84
N PHE A 154 -9.25 -4.61 -2.15
CA PHE A 154 -10.43 -4.01 -2.77
C PHE A 154 -11.73 -4.43 -2.07
N PRO A 155 -12.10 -5.74 -1.99
CA PRO A 155 -13.37 -6.14 -1.39
C PRO A 155 -13.43 -5.83 0.11
N VAL A 156 -12.32 -5.99 0.84
CA VAL A 156 -12.28 -5.79 2.29
C VAL A 156 -12.48 -4.32 2.65
N LEU A 157 -11.78 -3.40 1.96
CA LEU A 157 -11.91 -1.97 2.19
C LEU A 157 -13.26 -1.45 1.68
N LEU A 158 -13.80 -2.00 0.58
CA LEU A 158 -15.13 -1.63 0.09
C LEU A 158 -16.21 -1.95 1.13
N LEU A 159 -16.17 -3.18 1.67
CA LEU A 159 -17.10 -3.60 2.72
C LEU A 159 -16.90 -2.77 4.00
N PHE A 160 -15.65 -2.47 4.39
CA PHE A 160 -15.37 -1.61 5.52
C PHE A 160 -15.98 -0.21 5.35
N SER A 161 -15.79 0.42 4.17
CA SER A 161 -16.39 1.72 3.85
C SER A 161 -17.91 1.70 3.98
N GLN A 162 -18.57 0.68 3.43
CA GLN A 162 -20.03 0.52 3.52
C GLN A 162 -20.50 0.37 4.97
N LYS A 163 -19.76 -0.37 5.81
CA LYS A 163 -20.13 -0.56 7.22
C LYS A 163 -19.94 0.70 8.06
N ILE A 164 -18.93 1.52 7.77
CA ILE A 164 -18.79 2.85 8.37
C ILE A 164 -20.00 3.72 7.98
N LYS A 165 -20.39 3.74 6.69
CA LYS A 165 -21.51 4.55 6.19
C LYS A 165 -22.85 4.16 6.82
N ALA A 166 -23.06 2.87 7.07
CA ALA A 166 -24.25 2.36 7.76
C ALA A 166 -24.30 2.73 9.26
N ASN A 167 -23.25 3.37 9.80
CA ASN A 167 -23.12 3.78 11.21
C ASN A 167 -23.33 2.64 12.21
N ASN A 168 -23.04 1.40 11.82
CA ASN A 168 -23.11 0.24 12.70
C ASN A 168 -21.77 0.07 13.40
N HIS A 169 -21.68 0.52 14.65
CA HIS A 169 -20.44 0.54 15.42
C HIS A 169 -19.79 -0.86 15.56
N ILE A 170 -20.57 -1.89 15.91
CA ILE A 170 -20.06 -3.27 16.07
C ILE A 170 -19.53 -3.81 14.74
N SER A 171 -20.28 -3.60 13.66
CA SER A 171 -19.85 -4.03 12.32
C SER A 171 -18.60 -3.28 11.87
N THR A 172 -18.53 -1.97 12.10
CA THR A 172 -17.38 -1.12 11.78
C THR A 172 -16.13 -1.60 12.51
N LEU A 173 -16.24 -1.88 13.81
CA LEU A 173 -15.15 -2.43 14.62
C LEU A 173 -14.68 -3.80 14.10
N LYS A 174 -15.60 -4.69 13.72
CA LYS A 174 -15.22 -5.97 13.12
C LYS A 174 -14.42 -5.76 11.82
N TRP A 175 -14.88 -4.87 10.95
CA TRP A 175 -14.24 -4.65 9.64
C TRP A 175 -12.92 -3.90 9.72
N ILE A 176 -12.74 -2.94 10.64
CA ILE A 176 -11.40 -2.38 10.91
C ILE A 176 -10.45 -3.48 11.43
N GLY A 177 -10.97 -4.38 12.28
CA GLY A 177 -10.20 -5.52 12.79
C GLY A 177 -9.77 -6.52 11.70
N ILE A 178 -10.49 -6.60 10.58
CA ILE A 178 -10.12 -7.43 9.42
C ILE A 178 -9.22 -6.66 8.46
N ALA A 179 -9.59 -5.42 8.14
CA ALA A 179 -8.90 -4.57 7.18
C ALA A 179 -7.48 -4.24 7.60
N ALA A 180 -7.25 -3.86 8.87
CA ALA A 180 -5.93 -3.44 9.33
C ALA A 180 -4.87 -4.56 9.23
N PRO A 181 -5.10 -5.79 9.72
CA PRO A 181 -4.14 -6.88 9.54
C PRO A 181 -3.93 -7.26 8.07
N LEU A 182 -5.00 -7.32 7.26
CA LEU A 182 -4.87 -7.64 5.84
C LEU A 182 -4.10 -6.57 5.06
N TYR A 183 -4.23 -5.30 5.45
CA TYR A 183 -3.46 -4.21 4.88
C TYR A 183 -1.96 -4.36 5.17
N VAL A 184 -1.57 -4.70 6.41
CA VAL A 184 -0.17 -4.96 6.75
C VAL A 184 0.34 -6.23 6.04
N PHE A 185 -0.48 -7.28 5.99
CA PHE A 185 -0.13 -8.53 5.32
C PHE A 185 0.10 -8.36 3.81
N THR A 186 -0.73 -7.55 3.15
CA THR A 186 -0.56 -7.28 1.71
C THR A 186 0.66 -6.41 1.41
N MET A 187 1.06 -5.53 2.33
CA MET A 187 2.38 -4.87 2.26
C MET A 187 3.53 -5.88 2.38
N TRP A 188 3.40 -6.89 3.27
CA TRP A 188 4.37 -7.99 3.33
C TRP A 188 4.43 -8.77 2.01
N ILE A 189 3.28 -9.11 1.41
CA ILE A 189 3.24 -9.78 0.09
C ILE A 189 3.97 -8.94 -0.96
N LYS A 190 3.61 -7.66 -1.08
CA LYS A 190 4.18 -6.72 -2.05
C LYS A 190 5.70 -6.69 -1.96
N HIS A 191 6.20 -6.47 -0.76
CA HIS A 191 7.64 -6.36 -0.55
C HIS A 191 8.35 -7.71 -0.63
N SER A 192 7.70 -8.83 -0.29
CA SER A 192 8.24 -10.18 -0.53
C SER A 192 8.51 -10.41 -2.00
N PHE A 193 7.59 -10.05 -2.88
CA PHE A 193 7.80 -10.17 -4.33
C PHE A 193 8.90 -9.25 -4.84
N PHE A 194 9.00 -8.01 -4.33
CA PHE A 194 10.12 -7.12 -4.69
C PHE A 194 11.46 -7.69 -4.24
N TRP A 195 11.54 -8.29 -3.06
CA TRP A 195 12.75 -8.96 -2.58
C TRP A 195 13.12 -10.20 -3.40
N VAL A 196 12.14 -11.04 -3.75
CA VAL A 196 12.39 -12.21 -4.61
C VAL A 196 12.95 -11.75 -5.97
N PHE A 197 12.37 -10.70 -6.54
CA PHE A 197 12.87 -10.15 -7.79
C PHE A 197 14.28 -9.57 -7.66
N ALA A 198 14.51 -8.71 -6.67
CA ALA A 198 15.81 -8.10 -6.40
C ALA A 198 16.91 -9.17 -6.28
N LEU A 199 16.68 -10.21 -5.48
CA LEU A 199 17.64 -11.30 -5.30
C LEU A 199 17.82 -12.16 -6.57
N SER A 200 16.78 -12.31 -7.39
CA SER A 200 16.86 -13.09 -8.64
C SER A 200 17.73 -12.42 -9.71
N GLN A 201 17.75 -11.08 -9.78
CA GLN A 201 18.50 -10.34 -10.80
C GLN A 201 20.02 -10.33 -10.55
N PHE A 202 20.45 -10.43 -9.31
CA PHE A 202 21.89 -10.46 -8.97
C PHE A 202 22.52 -11.85 -9.15
N GLY A 203 21.72 -12.90 -9.37
CA GLY A 203 22.21 -14.27 -9.41
C GLY A 203 22.80 -14.74 -8.07
N SER A 204 22.94 -16.06 -7.88
CA SER A 204 23.47 -16.64 -6.64
C SER A 204 24.94 -16.31 -6.33
N GLN A 205 25.65 -15.67 -7.27
CA GLN A 205 27.08 -15.39 -7.17
C GLN A 205 27.44 -13.94 -6.80
N SER A 206 26.48 -13.00 -6.76
CA SER A 206 26.78 -11.59 -6.44
C SER A 206 25.95 -10.97 -5.31
N SER A 207 24.97 -11.67 -4.75
CA SER A 207 24.21 -11.15 -3.61
C SER A 207 25.09 -11.04 -2.37
N SER A 208 25.40 -9.81 -1.95
CA SER A 208 26.22 -9.57 -0.76
C SER A 208 25.51 -10.06 0.51
N LEU A 209 26.26 -10.44 1.55
CA LEU A 209 25.68 -10.84 2.85
C LEU A 209 24.74 -9.75 3.40
N PHE A 210 25.05 -8.48 3.14
CA PHE A 210 24.23 -7.34 3.53
C PHE A 210 22.87 -7.31 2.84
N GLU A 211 22.78 -7.72 1.58
CA GLU A 211 21.49 -7.82 0.86
C GLU A 211 20.61 -8.91 1.45
N ILE A 212 21.17 -10.09 1.73
CA ILE A 212 20.40 -11.21 2.31
C ILE A 212 19.91 -10.86 3.71
N ILE A 213 20.75 -10.25 4.54
CA ILE A 213 20.37 -9.80 5.88
C ILE A 213 19.31 -8.70 5.78
N GLY A 214 19.49 -7.74 4.88
CA GLY A 214 18.52 -6.69 4.59
C GLY A 214 17.17 -7.27 4.18
N ALA A 215 17.18 -8.29 3.31
CA ALA A 215 15.99 -9.01 2.85
C ALA A 215 15.22 -9.62 3.99
N ILE A 216 15.91 -10.49 4.74
CA ILE A 216 15.32 -11.27 5.80
C ILE A 216 14.78 -10.33 6.89
N ASN A 217 15.55 -9.34 7.32
CA ASN A 217 15.12 -8.39 8.34
C ASN A 217 13.89 -7.59 7.89
N SER A 218 13.87 -7.14 6.64
CA SER A 218 12.76 -6.38 6.07
C SER A 218 11.49 -7.24 6.00
N LEU A 219 11.58 -8.46 5.48
CA LEU A 219 10.44 -9.37 5.34
C LEU A 219 9.91 -9.86 6.69
N LEU A 220 10.81 -10.21 7.62
CA LEU A 220 10.42 -10.61 8.97
C LEU A 220 9.75 -9.47 9.73
N THR A 221 10.25 -8.23 9.58
CA THR A 221 9.66 -7.07 10.28
C THR A 221 8.20 -6.86 9.89
N LEU A 222 7.87 -6.86 8.58
CA LEU A 222 6.48 -6.74 8.14
C LEU A 222 5.62 -7.97 8.47
N LEU A 223 6.19 -9.18 8.42
CA LEU A 223 5.46 -10.39 8.80
C LEU A 223 5.08 -10.34 10.29
N ILE A 224 6.04 -10.00 11.16
CA ILE A 224 5.80 -9.84 12.60
C ILE A 224 4.79 -8.72 12.83
N ALA A 225 4.91 -7.58 12.12
CA ALA A 225 3.92 -6.50 12.21
C ALA A 225 2.50 -6.97 11.85
N SER A 226 2.37 -7.78 10.80
CA SER A 226 1.10 -8.38 10.37
C SER A 226 0.52 -9.30 11.44
N LEU A 227 1.34 -10.20 11.99
CA LEU A 227 0.91 -11.11 13.05
C LEU A 227 0.50 -10.36 14.32
N VAL A 228 1.29 -9.37 14.75
CA VAL A 228 0.98 -8.53 15.91
C VAL A 228 -0.32 -7.73 15.67
N SER A 229 -0.52 -7.18 14.47
CA SER A 229 -1.77 -6.51 14.08
C SER A 229 -2.97 -7.46 14.18
N LEU A 230 -2.83 -8.69 13.66
CA LEU A 230 -3.86 -9.73 13.77
C LEU A 230 -4.19 -10.02 15.24
N PHE A 231 -3.20 -10.24 16.10
CA PHE A 231 -3.43 -10.47 17.53
C PHE A 231 -4.04 -9.26 18.24
N ALA A 232 -3.66 -8.04 17.87
CA ALA A 232 -4.24 -6.82 18.42
C ALA A 232 -5.74 -6.68 18.08
N CYS A 233 -6.12 -7.10 16.87
CA CYS A 233 -7.47 -6.99 16.33
C CYS A 233 -8.35 -8.24 16.58
N LEU A 234 -7.75 -9.39 16.90
CA LEU A 234 -8.45 -10.66 17.11
C LEU A 234 -9.63 -10.58 18.09
N PRO A 235 -9.53 -9.89 19.25
CA PRO A 235 -10.66 -9.75 20.14
C PRO A 235 -11.87 -9.10 19.45
N ILE A 236 -11.65 -8.08 18.63
CA ILE A 236 -12.72 -7.35 17.93
C ILE A 236 -13.38 -8.24 16.87
N ILE A 237 -12.57 -9.01 16.14
CA ILE A 237 -13.06 -9.99 15.16
C ILE A 237 -13.96 -11.02 15.85
N GLN A 238 -13.59 -11.45 17.06
CA GLN A 238 -14.34 -12.36 17.93
C GLN A 238 -15.49 -11.70 18.70
N LYS A 239 -15.91 -10.48 18.31
CA LYS A 239 -16.98 -9.69 18.97
C LYS A 239 -16.71 -9.34 20.44
N ARG A 240 -15.44 -9.29 20.86
CA ARG A 240 -15.02 -8.75 22.16
C ARG A 240 -14.71 -7.27 22.00
N ASN A 241 -15.24 -6.43 22.89
CA ASN A 241 -15.11 -4.97 22.81
C ASN A 241 -13.76 -4.41 23.32
N LYS A 242 -12.70 -5.23 23.38
CA LYS A 242 -11.41 -4.81 23.96
C LYS A 242 -10.30 -4.94 22.93
N ILE A 243 -9.79 -3.80 22.46
CA ILE A 243 -8.60 -3.73 21.61
C ILE A 243 -7.38 -3.71 22.51
N ASN A 244 -6.36 -4.53 22.21
CA ASN A 244 -5.07 -4.37 22.87
C ASN A 244 -4.30 -3.23 22.20
N LEU A 245 -4.55 -2.00 22.65
CA LEU A 245 -3.92 -0.80 22.09
C LEU A 245 -2.39 -0.87 22.14
N ARG A 246 -1.79 -1.60 23.10
CA ARG A 246 -0.34 -1.76 23.18
C ARG A 246 0.19 -2.55 21.99
N LEU A 247 -0.51 -3.63 21.62
CA LEU A 247 -0.16 -4.40 20.41
C LEU A 247 -0.43 -3.59 19.14
N VAL A 248 -1.48 -2.77 19.09
CA VAL A 248 -1.68 -1.82 17.97
C VAL A 248 -0.48 -0.88 17.86
N GLY A 249 -0.03 -0.29 18.97
CA GLY A 249 1.15 0.56 19.01
C GLY A 249 2.41 -0.14 18.50
N ILE A 250 2.66 -1.38 18.95
CA ILE A 250 3.80 -2.21 18.49
C ILE A 250 3.70 -2.47 16.98
N ALA A 251 2.53 -2.87 16.48
CA ALA A 251 2.35 -3.12 15.05
C ALA A 251 2.65 -1.87 14.21
N LEU A 252 2.15 -0.70 14.62
CA LEU A 252 2.42 0.57 13.94
C LEU A 252 3.91 0.95 13.97
N ILE A 253 4.59 0.72 15.10
CA ILE A 253 6.04 0.94 15.22
C ILE A 253 6.79 0.02 14.25
N LEU A 254 6.45 -1.27 14.20
CA LEU A 254 7.12 -2.23 13.32
C LEU A 254 6.91 -1.89 11.84
N VAL A 255 5.69 -1.50 11.43
CA VAL A 255 5.45 -1.03 10.05
C VAL A 255 6.28 0.21 9.74
N GLY A 256 6.25 1.23 10.60
CA GLY A 256 7.04 2.44 10.38
C GLY A 256 8.55 2.19 10.36
N ALA A 257 9.04 1.34 11.26
CA ALA A 257 10.45 0.95 11.35
C ALA A 257 10.92 0.20 10.11
N TYR A 258 10.07 -0.67 9.53
CA TYR A 258 10.36 -1.32 8.26
C TYR A 258 10.72 -0.32 7.16
N PHE A 259 9.93 0.75 6.98
CA PHE A 259 10.21 1.72 5.93
C PHE A 259 11.45 2.57 6.21
N VAL A 260 11.79 2.80 7.48
CA VAL A 260 13.08 3.41 7.85
C VAL A 260 14.24 2.49 7.49
N ILE A 261 14.15 1.20 7.82
CA ILE A 261 15.17 0.20 7.45
C ILE A 261 15.31 0.13 5.93
N TYR A 262 14.18 0.10 5.19
CA TYR A 262 14.16 0.10 3.74
C TYR A 262 14.91 1.30 3.15
N LEU A 263 14.65 2.52 3.66
CA LEU A 263 15.35 3.74 3.24
C LEU A 263 16.86 3.68 3.51
N ILE A 264 17.30 3.03 4.59
CA ILE A 264 18.73 2.89 4.88
C ILE A 264 19.36 1.88 3.91
N VAL A 265 18.70 0.73 3.71
CA VAL A 265 19.20 -0.36 2.86
C VAL A 265 19.30 0.07 1.39
N MET A 266 18.36 0.89 0.90
CA MET A 266 18.37 1.28 -0.51
C MET A 266 19.58 2.11 -0.95
N PHE A 267 20.30 2.76 -0.02
CA PHE A 267 21.56 3.44 -0.33
C PHE A 267 22.70 2.47 -0.66
N TRP A 268 22.64 1.25 -0.12
CA TRP A 268 23.66 0.23 -0.29
C TRP A 268 23.33 -0.75 -1.39
N VAL A 269 22.04 -0.92 -1.70
CA VAL A 269 21.55 -1.88 -2.67
C VAL A 269 20.79 -1.15 -3.78
N PRO A 270 21.44 -0.78 -4.90
CA PRO A 270 20.87 0.11 -5.92
C PRO A 270 19.57 -0.38 -6.55
N VAL A 271 19.31 -1.70 -6.59
CA VAL A 271 18.04 -2.23 -7.11
C VAL A 271 16.84 -1.74 -6.30
N TYR A 272 17.01 -1.34 -5.03
CA TYR A 272 15.92 -0.82 -4.21
C TYR A 272 15.51 0.58 -4.63
N LEU A 273 16.44 1.34 -5.20
CA LEU A 273 16.16 2.68 -5.70
C LEU A 273 15.16 2.62 -6.86
N SER A 274 15.17 1.56 -7.68
CA SER A 274 14.19 1.40 -8.76
C SER A 274 12.76 1.16 -8.24
N PHE A 275 12.62 0.62 -7.03
CA PHE A 275 11.34 0.43 -6.34
C PHE A 275 10.92 1.62 -5.47
N PHE A 276 11.70 2.70 -5.44
CA PHE A 276 11.39 3.89 -4.64
C PHE A 276 10.01 4.46 -5.00
N GLY A 277 9.73 4.61 -6.30
CA GLY A 277 8.43 5.08 -6.80
C GLY A 277 7.25 4.14 -6.53
N LEU A 278 7.51 2.91 -6.10
CA LEU A 278 6.48 1.92 -5.76
C LEU A 278 6.35 1.72 -4.24
N THR A 279 7.15 2.41 -3.42
CA THR A 279 7.21 2.20 -1.97
C THR A 279 6.38 3.24 -1.22
N GLU A 280 5.61 2.77 -0.22
CA GLU A 280 4.62 3.57 0.51
C GLU A 280 5.23 4.39 1.66
N PHE A 281 6.18 5.29 1.36
CA PHE A 281 7.00 5.97 2.38
C PHE A 281 6.23 6.82 3.39
N TRP A 282 5.01 7.24 3.08
CA TRP A 282 4.15 7.92 4.06
C TRP A 282 3.95 7.08 5.34
N MET A 283 4.08 5.75 5.26
CA MET A 283 3.94 4.85 6.40
C MET A 283 5.03 5.01 7.47
N ILE A 284 6.14 5.68 7.18
CA ILE A 284 7.13 6.08 8.22
C ILE A 284 6.44 6.91 9.30
N SER A 285 5.44 7.72 8.92
CA SER A 285 4.67 8.53 9.86
C SER A 285 3.91 7.69 10.90
N LEU A 286 3.67 6.39 10.65
CA LEU A 286 3.03 5.47 11.60
C LEU A 286 3.84 5.24 12.88
N LEU A 287 5.15 5.53 12.87
CA LEU A 287 5.96 5.56 14.09
C LEU A 287 5.35 6.50 15.16
N ILE A 288 4.80 7.63 14.73
CA ILE A 288 4.28 8.66 15.63
C ILE A 288 3.06 8.17 16.41
N PRO A 289 1.93 7.75 15.78
CA PRO A 289 0.83 7.17 16.52
C PRO A 289 1.22 5.85 17.20
N GLY A 290 2.16 5.09 16.65
CA GLY A 290 2.66 3.86 17.27
C GLY A 290 3.30 4.11 18.64
N LEU A 291 4.24 5.06 18.73
CA LEU A 291 4.89 5.47 19.97
C LEU A 291 3.90 6.09 20.96
N VAL A 292 3.04 6.99 20.49
CA VAL A 292 2.01 7.62 21.34
C VAL A 292 1.09 6.55 21.95
N THR A 293 0.67 5.57 21.16
CA THR A 293 -0.21 4.50 21.63
C THR A 293 0.53 3.54 22.56
N PHE A 294 1.79 3.18 22.26
CA PHE A 294 2.57 2.25 23.07
C PHE A 294 2.94 2.81 24.45
N LEU A 295 3.44 4.06 24.49
CA LEU A 295 3.97 4.67 25.72
C LEU A 295 2.86 5.04 26.70
N LYS A 296 1.73 5.55 26.21
CA LYS A 296 0.66 6.11 27.06
C LYS A 296 -0.28 5.08 27.68
N ILE A 297 -0.09 3.79 27.44
CA ILE A 297 -0.88 2.72 28.10
C ILE A 297 -0.23 2.27 29.43
N LYS A 298 1.01 2.71 29.68
CA LYS A 298 1.76 2.33 30.88
C LYS A 298 1.42 3.19 32.11
N GLU A 299 0.66 4.26 31.91
CA GLU A 299 0.12 5.18 32.92
C GLU A 299 -1.37 4.88 33.14
#